data_AF-A0A8I2KN49-F1
#
_entry.id   AF-A0A8I2KN49-F1
#
_cell.length_a   1.000
_cell.length_b   1.000
_cell.length_c   1.000
_cell.angle_alpha   90.00
_cell.angle_beta   90.00
_cell.angle_gamma   90.00
#
_symmetry.space_group_name_H-M   'P 1'
#
loop_
_entity.id
_entity.type
_entity.pdbx_description
1 polymer ?
#
loop_
_entity_poly.entity_id
_entity_poly.type
_entity_poly.pdbx_seq_one_letter_code
_entity_poly.pdbx_strand_id
1 'polypeptide(L)'
;MDSETTVGETLIALKIEPTRGNLLGWLYTKHAKKTVSVAALTMLAPACIVILSWAEQVLINPSLKLDLVHDTGFFAQYLLLLPAVVLGMGLLTADFPARLDMWRDAGLFKVNRSGYEKAIECANRFIESRLAQLLPPIVAAIAVIYGAIVHTFSTANTWHSPDDFGGHATVSGLMVLLIRFMLYFLLTSFFLYTAVFISIFLRLVNNGVNLKIFHSDESSGLGDIGRYWIKYYSSILIVGFLFWILVVYVQSFFWDKYLPHIVVLFIYISALISGILPIYYTHKAMHAEKCSIVSVVDDTLSEYISLVLFKDAALNSENLDETLKLRQVLLHNIATWPYKFKFLSFLTASLLPVALSTVDLISKSRSLLVLLASGK
;
A
#
# COMPACT_ATOMS: atom_id res chain seq x y z
N MET A 1 3.11 -43.27 -25.41
CA MET A 1 4.48 -43.64 -24.99
C MET A 1 5.27 -42.35 -24.84
N ASP A 2 4.82 -41.45 -23.99
CA ASP A 2 4.87 -41.52 -22.51
C ASP A 2 6.30 -41.60 -22.02
N SER A 3 6.88 -40.42 -21.83
CA SER A 3 7.79 -40.21 -20.71
C SER A 3 7.28 -38.99 -19.96
N GLU A 4 6.43 -39.26 -18.97
CA GLU A 4 6.15 -38.37 -17.85
C GLU A 4 7.48 -37.88 -17.28
N THR A 5 7.87 -36.66 -17.62
CA THR A 5 8.90 -35.95 -16.87
C THR A 5 8.24 -35.47 -15.59
N THR A 6 8.45 -36.28 -14.56
CA THR A 6 8.14 -36.04 -13.15
C THR A 6 8.32 -34.57 -12.78
N VAL A 7 7.17 -33.92 -12.65
CA VAL A 7 6.95 -32.61 -12.01
C VAL A 7 7.23 -32.80 -10.53
N GLY A 8 8.50 -32.69 -10.16
CA GLY A 8 8.91 -32.90 -8.79
C GLY A 8 10.42 -32.90 -8.70
N GLU A 9 11.02 -31.72 -8.64
CA GLU A 9 12.14 -31.42 -7.75
C GLU A 9 12.65 -29.99 -7.97
N THR A 10 12.84 -29.30 -6.84
CA THR A 10 13.45 -27.96 -6.69
C THR A 10 12.71 -26.77 -7.31
N LEU A 11 11.51 -26.53 -6.77
CA LEU A 11 11.03 -25.17 -6.54
C LEU A 11 12.06 -24.44 -5.68
N ILE A 12 12.86 -23.56 -6.31
CA ILE A 12 13.37 -22.39 -5.60
C ILE A 12 12.12 -21.57 -5.30
N ALA A 13 11.50 -21.87 -4.15
CA ALA A 13 10.55 -20.98 -3.51
C ALA A 13 11.13 -19.57 -3.58
N LEU A 14 10.29 -18.58 -3.89
CA LEU A 14 10.61 -17.17 -3.70
C LEU A 14 11.60 -17.03 -2.54
N LYS A 15 12.86 -16.69 -2.83
CA LYS A 15 13.81 -16.28 -1.80
C LYS A 15 13.46 -14.83 -1.37
N ILE A 16 12.17 -14.54 -1.24
CA ILE A 16 11.65 -13.76 -0.12
C ILE A 16 11.72 -14.74 1.04
N GLU A 17 12.95 -14.98 1.48
CA GLU A 17 13.24 -15.95 2.52
C GLU A 17 12.47 -15.50 3.78
N PRO A 18 11.54 -16.32 4.31
CA PRO A 18 10.84 -15.98 5.55
C PRO A 18 11.81 -15.84 6.75
N THR A 19 13.06 -16.22 6.57
CA THR A 19 14.13 -16.13 7.57
C THR A 19 14.52 -14.70 7.95
N ARG A 20 14.11 -13.65 7.22
CA ARG A 20 14.42 -12.26 7.60
C ARG A 20 13.23 -11.36 7.95
N GLY A 21 12.02 -11.91 7.99
CA GLY A 21 10.82 -11.15 8.39
C GLY A 21 9.67 -11.93 9.06
N ASN A 22 9.79 -13.25 9.28
CA ASN A 22 8.59 -14.09 9.34
C ASN A 22 8.21 -14.63 10.72
N LEU A 23 8.30 -13.82 11.78
CA LEU A 23 7.43 -14.04 12.94
C LEU A 23 6.08 -13.36 12.68
N LEU A 24 6.11 -12.09 12.29
CA LEU A 24 4.91 -11.29 12.01
C LEU A 24 4.17 -11.77 10.75
N GLY A 25 4.88 -12.09 9.66
CA GLY A 25 4.26 -12.61 8.44
C GLY A 25 3.68 -14.02 8.60
N TRP A 26 4.33 -14.88 9.40
CA TRP A 26 3.83 -16.21 9.74
C TRP A 26 2.61 -16.15 10.66
N LEU A 27 2.59 -15.21 11.63
CA LEU A 27 1.42 -14.96 12.47
C LEU A 27 0.21 -14.44 11.66
N TYR A 28 0.46 -13.70 10.57
CA TYR A 28 -0.56 -13.08 9.73
C TYR A 28 -1.25 -14.07 8.77
N THR A 29 -0.54 -15.06 8.25
CA THR A 29 -0.99 -15.91 7.13
C THR A 29 -1.98 -17.01 7.50
N LYS A 30 -2.02 -17.48 8.76
CA LYS A 30 -2.76 -18.72 9.07
C LYS A 30 -4.20 -18.53 9.58
N HIS A 31 -4.57 -17.40 10.20
CA HIS A 31 -5.93 -17.22 10.76
C HIS A 31 -6.37 -15.75 10.89
N ALA A 32 -7.56 -15.39 10.40
CA ALA A 32 -8.14 -14.04 10.56
C ALA A 32 -8.31 -13.59 12.03
N LYS A 33 -8.47 -14.53 12.97
CA LYS A 33 -8.49 -14.26 14.42
C LYS A 33 -7.14 -13.74 14.95
N LYS A 34 -6.02 -14.00 14.26
CA LYS A 34 -4.67 -13.56 14.65
C LYS A 34 -4.34 -12.14 14.20
N THR A 35 -5.01 -11.59 13.19
CA THR A 35 -4.85 -10.17 12.78
C THR A 35 -5.21 -9.23 13.94
N VAL A 36 -6.28 -9.55 14.66
CA VAL A 36 -6.67 -8.84 15.90
C VAL A 36 -5.63 -9.04 17.00
N SER A 37 -5.09 -10.25 17.16
CA SER A 37 -4.02 -10.53 18.14
C SER A 37 -2.73 -9.78 17.84
N VAL A 38 -2.34 -9.64 16.57
CA VAL A 38 -1.14 -8.87 16.16
C VAL A 38 -1.35 -7.38 16.40
N ALA A 39 -2.50 -6.83 16.03
CA ALA A 39 -2.84 -5.45 16.34
C ALA A 39 -2.83 -5.21 17.86
N ALA A 40 -3.44 -6.10 18.64
CA ALA A 40 -3.45 -6.02 20.10
C ALA A 40 -2.03 -6.09 20.69
N LEU A 41 -1.18 -7.02 20.21
CA LEU A 41 0.23 -7.11 20.61
C LEU A 41 1.00 -5.82 20.30
N THR A 42 0.75 -5.19 19.15
CA THR A 42 1.40 -3.91 18.80
C THR A 42 0.91 -2.74 19.65
N MET A 43 -0.30 -2.81 20.18
CA MET A 43 -0.83 -1.83 21.14
C MET A 43 -0.26 -2.04 22.55
N LEU A 44 0.25 -3.22 22.89
CA LEU A 44 0.84 -3.47 24.22
C LEU A 44 2.06 -2.60 24.47
N ALA A 45 2.94 -2.42 23.48
CA ALA A 45 4.15 -1.60 23.65
C ALA A 45 3.83 -0.15 24.08
N PRO A 46 2.96 0.61 23.38
CA PRO A 46 2.55 1.94 23.83
C PRO A 46 1.66 1.91 25.08
N ALA A 47 0.84 0.88 25.28
CA ALA A 47 0.09 0.72 26.53
C ALA A 47 1.01 0.54 27.74
N CYS A 48 2.15 -0.16 27.59
CA CYS A 48 3.17 -0.26 28.62
C CYS A 48 3.76 1.10 28.99
N ILE A 49 3.93 2.04 28.04
CA ILE A 49 4.36 3.40 28.39
C ILE A 49 3.34 4.04 29.32
N VAL A 50 2.04 3.95 29.02
CA VAL A 50 0.98 4.51 29.87
C VAL A 50 1.00 3.89 31.27
N ILE A 51 1.16 2.57 31.36
CA ILE A 51 1.26 1.85 32.65
C ILE A 51 2.50 2.29 33.43
N LEU A 52 3.67 2.39 32.79
CA LEU A 52 4.91 2.85 33.41
C LEU A 52 4.77 4.30 33.90
N SER A 53 4.18 5.18 33.08
CA SER A 53 3.95 6.59 33.44
C SER A 53 2.98 6.74 34.61
N TRP A 54 2.04 5.80 34.77
CA TRP A 54 1.17 5.74 35.95
C TRP A 54 1.91 5.23 37.18
N ALA A 55 2.72 4.18 37.03
CA ALA A 55 3.52 3.61 38.11
C ALA A 55 4.59 4.58 38.63
N GLU A 56 5.19 5.37 37.73
CA GLU A 56 6.11 6.47 38.05
C GLU A 56 5.39 7.71 38.62
N GLN A 57 4.06 7.66 38.78
CA GLN A 57 3.19 8.75 39.27
C GLN A 57 3.18 10.01 38.39
N VAL A 58 3.81 9.97 37.21
CA VAL A 58 3.86 11.11 36.29
C VAL A 58 2.47 11.47 35.78
N LEU A 59 1.63 10.48 35.46
CA LEU A 59 0.26 10.69 34.93
C LEU A 59 -0.71 11.35 35.93
N ILE A 60 -0.45 11.24 37.22
CA ILE A 60 -1.32 11.79 38.30
C ILE A 60 -0.70 13.05 38.94
N ASN A 61 0.37 13.57 38.35
CA ASN A 61 1.05 14.75 38.86
C ASN A 61 0.14 15.99 38.72
N PRO A 62 -0.19 16.71 39.81
CA PRO A 62 -1.02 17.93 39.74
C PRO A 62 -0.35 19.09 38.99
N SER A 63 0.97 19.02 38.77
CA SER A 63 1.74 19.97 37.96
C SER A 63 1.78 19.59 36.47
N LEU A 64 1.15 18.47 36.09
CA LEU A 64 1.09 18.03 34.70
C LEU A 64 0.36 19.09 33.87
N LYS A 65 1.00 19.54 32.79
CA LYS A 65 0.26 20.24 31.74
C LYS A 65 -0.43 19.19 30.90
N LEU A 66 -1.71 18.95 31.20
CA LEU A 66 -2.62 18.19 30.33
C LEU A 66 -2.80 18.96 29.02
N ASP A 67 -1.90 18.70 28.08
CA ASP A 67 -2.04 19.18 26.72
C ASP A 67 -2.76 18.11 25.90
N LEU A 68 -4.07 18.29 25.77
CA LEU A 68 -4.96 17.43 24.99
C LEU A 68 -4.38 17.11 23.60
N VAL A 69 -3.64 18.04 23.01
CA VAL A 69 -3.06 17.87 21.67
C VAL A 69 -1.85 16.92 21.68
N HIS A 70 -0.97 17.01 22.67
CA HIS A 70 0.15 16.08 22.81
C HIS A 70 -0.34 14.66 23.17
N ASP A 71 -1.36 14.57 24.01
CA ASP A 71 -1.98 13.29 24.37
C ASP A 71 -2.63 12.64 23.15
N THR A 72 -3.49 13.39 22.44
CA THR A 72 -4.13 12.92 21.20
C THR A 72 -3.09 12.52 20.16
N GLY A 73 -1.97 13.25 20.07
CA GLY A 73 -0.85 12.91 19.20
C GLY A 73 -0.16 11.62 19.55
N PHE A 74 0.08 11.35 20.84
CA PHE A 74 0.62 10.08 21.31
C PHE A 74 -0.32 8.92 20.96
N PHE A 75 -1.61 9.04 21.30
CA PHE A 75 -2.62 8.01 21.02
C PHE A 75 -2.75 7.75 19.50
N ALA A 76 -2.77 8.79 18.68
CA ALA A 76 -2.82 8.67 17.23
C ALA A 76 -1.56 8.00 16.65
N GLN A 77 -0.36 8.40 17.07
CA GLN A 77 0.91 7.83 16.58
C GLN A 77 1.09 6.37 16.98
N TYR A 78 0.92 6.07 18.26
CA TYR A 78 1.40 4.81 18.80
C TYR A 78 0.28 3.80 19.02
N LEU A 79 -0.93 4.25 19.37
CA LEU A 79 -2.05 3.32 19.60
C LEU A 79 -2.91 3.08 18.35
N LEU A 80 -2.88 3.97 17.37
CA LEU A 80 -3.62 3.79 16.11
C LEU A 80 -2.71 3.52 14.91
N LEU A 81 -1.73 4.41 14.65
CA LEU A 81 -0.90 4.33 13.46
C LEU A 81 0.08 3.14 13.50
N LEU A 82 0.74 2.88 14.62
CA LEU A 82 1.66 1.73 14.73
C LEU A 82 0.97 0.38 14.42
N PRO A 83 -0.19 0.03 15.01
CA PRO A 83 -0.93 -1.15 14.60
C PRO A 83 -1.32 -1.14 13.12
N ALA A 84 -1.78 -0.01 12.58
CA ALA A 84 -2.15 0.10 11.18
C ALA A 84 -0.98 -0.20 10.23
N VAL A 85 0.22 0.31 10.54
CA VAL A 85 1.46 0.04 9.79
C VAL A 85 1.83 -1.44 9.86
N VAL A 86 1.75 -2.06 11.05
CA VAL A 86 2.09 -3.49 11.20
C VAL A 86 1.10 -4.38 10.45
N LEU A 87 -0.20 -4.06 10.51
CA LEU A 87 -1.22 -4.75 9.72
C LEU A 87 -0.99 -4.61 8.21
N GLY A 88 -0.67 -3.39 7.75
CA GLY A 88 -0.33 -3.12 6.35
C GLY A 88 0.92 -3.89 5.90
N MET A 89 1.95 -3.93 6.74
CA MET A 89 3.17 -4.74 6.50
C MET A 89 2.85 -6.23 6.37
N GLY A 90 1.89 -6.75 7.12
CA GLY A 90 1.44 -8.14 7.00
C GLY A 90 0.84 -8.47 5.63
N LEU A 91 0.08 -7.53 5.02
CA LEU A 91 -0.42 -7.71 3.66
C LEU A 91 0.73 -7.82 2.64
N LEU A 92 1.73 -6.95 2.77
CA LEU A 92 2.88 -6.91 1.84
C LEU A 92 3.83 -8.09 1.98
N THR A 93 4.20 -8.43 3.20
CA THR A 93 5.29 -9.38 3.46
C THR A 93 4.82 -10.83 3.50
N ALA A 94 3.51 -11.05 3.65
CA ALA A 94 2.96 -12.40 3.85
C ALA A 94 1.86 -12.76 2.85
N ASP A 95 0.86 -11.88 2.64
CA ASP A 95 -0.26 -12.15 1.72
C ASP A 95 0.15 -11.97 0.25
N PHE A 96 0.91 -10.90 -0.08
CA PHE A 96 1.33 -10.62 -1.45
C PHE A 96 2.16 -11.74 -2.09
N PRO A 97 3.22 -12.29 -1.48
CA PRO A 97 4.03 -13.34 -2.11
C PRO A 97 3.21 -14.60 -2.37
N ALA A 98 2.38 -15.00 -1.40
CA ALA A 98 1.50 -16.16 -1.53
C ALA A 98 0.49 -15.98 -2.68
N ARG A 99 -0.12 -14.80 -2.78
CA ARG A 99 -1.03 -14.49 -3.89
C ARG A 99 -0.31 -14.41 -5.22
N LEU A 100 0.91 -13.90 -5.25
CA LEU A 100 1.71 -13.80 -6.47
C LEU A 100 2.00 -15.19 -7.05
N ASP A 101 2.36 -16.16 -6.20
CA ASP A 101 2.50 -17.56 -6.61
C ASP A 101 1.18 -18.13 -7.11
N MET A 102 0.08 -17.93 -6.37
CA MET A 102 -1.24 -18.41 -6.80
C MET A 102 -1.66 -17.83 -8.16
N TRP A 103 -1.44 -16.53 -8.39
CA TRP A 103 -1.76 -15.88 -9.66
C TRP A 103 -0.88 -16.37 -10.81
N ARG A 104 0.40 -16.65 -10.54
CA ARG A 104 1.31 -17.27 -11.50
C ARG A 104 0.83 -18.68 -11.86
N ASP A 105 0.52 -19.50 -10.86
CA ASP A 105 0.14 -20.90 -11.06
C ASP A 105 -1.24 -21.03 -11.74
N ALA A 106 -2.13 -20.06 -11.51
CA ALA A 106 -3.37 -19.91 -12.25
C ALA A 106 -3.17 -19.44 -13.70
N GLY A 107 -1.95 -19.06 -14.11
CA GLY A 107 -1.62 -18.63 -15.47
C GLY A 107 -2.08 -17.22 -15.83
N LEU A 108 -2.40 -16.37 -14.83
CA LEU A 108 -3.00 -15.04 -15.05
C LEU A 108 -2.05 -14.05 -15.75
N PHE A 109 -0.75 -14.28 -15.66
CA PHE A 109 0.28 -13.46 -16.32
C PHE A 109 0.86 -14.20 -17.53
N LYS A 110 1.07 -13.48 -18.64
CA LYS A 110 1.77 -13.99 -19.84
C LYS A 110 3.29 -13.97 -19.67
N VAL A 111 3.78 -14.27 -18.48
CA VAL A 111 5.21 -14.28 -18.19
C VAL A 111 5.72 -15.72 -18.21
N ASN A 112 6.83 -15.96 -18.89
CA ASN A 112 7.53 -17.23 -18.76
C ASN A 112 8.30 -17.28 -17.44
N ARG A 113 8.78 -18.49 -17.06
CA ARG A 113 9.53 -18.71 -15.82
C ARG A 113 10.72 -17.76 -15.66
N SER A 114 11.51 -17.56 -16.72
CA SER A 114 12.68 -16.66 -16.70
C SER A 114 12.29 -15.19 -16.45
N GLY A 115 11.18 -14.73 -17.03
CA GLY A 115 10.67 -13.36 -16.82
C GLY A 115 10.17 -13.15 -15.39
N TYR A 116 9.53 -14.16 -14.80
CA TYR A 116 9.14 -14.16 -13.39
C TYR A 116 10.37 -14.10 -12.47
N GLU A 117 11.33 -15.00 -12.67
CA GLU A 117 12.58 -15.05 -11.89
C GLU A 117 13.35 -13.73 -11.95
N LYS A 118 13.46 -13.11 -13.13
CA LYS A 118 14.08 -11.78 -13.29
C LYS A 118 13.36 -10.67 -12.53
N ALA A 119 12.02 -10.70 -12.49
CA ALA A 119 11.23 -9.71 -11.75
C ALA A 119 11.50 -9.82 -10.24
N ILE A 120 11.57 -11.06 -9.73
CA ILE A 120 11.90 -11.33 -8.33
C ILE A 120 13.34 -10.98 -8.01
N GLU A 121 14.30 -11.37 -8.85
CA GLU A 121 15.72 -11.06 -8.67
C GLU A 121 15.97 -9.54 -8.62
N CYS A 122 15.26 -8.77 -9.45
CA CYS A 122 15.33 -7.32 -9.43
C CYS A 122 14.86 -6.74 -8.08
N ALA A 123 13.79 -7.29 -7.51
CA ALA A 123 13.27 -6.86 -6.22
C ALA A 123 14.19 -7.23 -5.07
N ASN A 124 14.71 -8.46 -5.06
CA ASN A 124 15.67 -8.90 -4.06
C ASN A 124 16.94 -8.06 -4.11
N ARG A 125 17.48 -7.76 -5.29
CA ARG A 125 18.63 -6.84 -5.45
C ARG A 125 18.36 -5.46 -4.86
N PHE A 126 17.13 -4.94 -4.99
CA PHE A 126 16.76 -3.66 -4.40
C PHE A 126 16.65 -3.75 -2.86
N ILE A 127 15.97 -4.76 -2.33
CA ILE A 127 15.83 -4.98 -0.87
C ILE A 127 17.19 -5.23 -0.21
N GLU A 128 18.07 -5.97 -0.89
CA GLU A 128 19.42 -6.27 -0.44
C GLU A 128 20.39 -5.10 -0.63
N SER A 129 19.98 -4.04 -1.32
CA SER A 129 20.81 -2.86 -1.49
C SER A 129 21.08 -2.19 -0.14
N ARG A 130 22.29 -1.64 0.00
CA ARG A 130 22.66 -0.86 1.19
C ARG A 130 21.71 0.31 1.45
N LEU A 131 21.20 0.93 0.38
CA LEU A 131 20.23 2.02 0.49
C LEU A 131 18.94 1.53 1.17
N ALA A 132 18.37 0.41 0.73
CA ALA A 132 17.14 -0.12 1.30
C ALA A 132 17.29 -0.58 2.76
N GLN A 133 18.46 -1.08 3.13
CA GLN A 133 18.76 -1.51 4.50
C GLN A 133 19.05 -0.35 5.45
N LEU A 134 19.74 0.70 4.97
CA LEU A 134 20.15 1.84 5.80
C LEU A 134 19.07 2.94 5.88
N LEU A 135 18.20 3.05 4.89
CA LEU A 135 17.19 4.12 4.87
C LEU A 135 16.22 4.06 6.08
N PRO A 136 15.60 2.91 6.43
CA PRO A 136 14.72 2.84 7.59
C PRO A 136 15.37 3.23 8.92
N PRO A 137 16.56 2.72 9.32
CA PRO A 137 17.18 3.12 10.56
C PRO A 137 17.67 4.57 10.55
N ILE A 138 18.12 5.12 9.41
CA ILE A 138 18.50 6.54 9.30
C ILE A 138 17.29 7.44 9.51
N VAL A 139 16.17 7.16 8.82
CA VAL A 139 14.94 7.96 8.96
C VAL A 139 14.40 7.86 10.39
N ALA A 140 14.41 6.67 10.97
CA ALA A 140 13.99 6.46 12.36
C ALA A 140 14.88 7.24 13.35
N ALA A 141 16.21 7.21 13.17
CA ALA A 141 17.14 7.95 14.01
C ALA A 141 16.92 9.47 13.90
N ILE A 142 16.75 9.99 12.68
CA ILE A 142 16.44 11.41 12.45
C ILE A 142 15.12 11.79 13.13
N ALA A 143 14.07 10.98 12.99
CA ALA A 143 12.78 11.24 13.61
C ALA A 143 12.85 11.19 15.15
N VAL A 144 13.65 10.28 15.71
CA VAL A 144 13.91 10.20 17.15
C VAL A 144 14.66 11.43 17.64
N ILE A 145 15.77 11.81 16.99
CA ILE A 145 16.56 12.99 17.35
C ILE A 145 15.70 14.25 17.25
N TYR A 146 14.99 14.40 16.14
CA TYR A 146 14.09 15.54 15.93
C TYR A 146 13.00 15.58 17.00
N GLY A 147 12.29 14.48 17.22
CA GLY A 147 11.25 14.42 18.23
C GLY A 147 11.80 14.56 19.65
N ALA A 148 13.03 14.14 19.91
CA ALA A 148 13.70 14.30 21.17
C ALA A 148 13.95 15.78 21.46
N ILE A 149 14.55 16.50 20.51
CA ILE A 149 14.84 17.94 20.61
C ILE A 149 13.55 18.76 20.68
N VAL A 150 12.55 18.43 19.88
CA VAL A 150 11.36 19.29 19.68
C VAL A 150 10.23 19.00 20.65
N HIS A 151 10.10 17.77 21.15
CA HIS A 151 9.00 17.37 22.02
C HIS A 151 9.47 16.80 23.36
N THR A 152 10.33 15.79 23.32
CA THR A 152 10.63 14.98 24.51
C THR A 152 11.47 15.74 25.54
N PHE A 153 12.46 16.54 25.13
CA PHE A 153 13.32 17.30 26.05
C PHE A 153 12.98 18.79 26.15
N SER A 154 12.10 19.31 25.29
CA SER A 154 11.74 20.74 25.26
C SER A 154 10.49 21.09 26.07
N THR A 155 9.64 20.11 26.37
CA THR A 155 8.35 20.33 27.05
C THR A 155 8.38 19.78 28.48
N ALA A 156 8.86 20.60 29.40
CA ALA A 156 8.79 20.29 30.83
C ALA A 156 7.33 20.04 31.27
N ASN A 157 7.14 19.09 32.19
CA ASN A 157 5.84 18.71 32.80
C ASN A 157 4.84 18.01 31.87
N THR A 158 5.31 17.27 30.85
CA THR A 158 4.49 16.31 30.10
C THR A 158 4.75 14.88 30.57
N TRP A 159 3.73 14.01 30.54
CA TRP A 159 3.83 12.68 31.15
C TRP A 159 4.71 11.70 30.38
N HIS A 160 5.10 12.08 29.18
CA HIS A 160 5.96 11.33 28.26
C HIS A 160 7.32 12.04 28.04
N SER A 161 7.64 13.04 28.85
CA SER A 161 8.96 13.66 28.94
C SER A 161 9.84 12.86 29.92
N PRO A 162 11.10 12.58 29.57
CA PRO A 162 12.10 12.08 30.50
C PRO A 162 12.42 13.12 31.58
N ASP A 163 12.32 14.41 31.31
CA ASP A 163 12.53 15.45 32.32
C ASP A 163 11.28 15.54 33.22
N ASP A 164 11.32 14.86 34.37
CA ASP A 164 10.34 15.00 35.45
C ASP A 164 10.88 15.90 36.57
N PHE A 165 9.95 16.38 37.38
CA PHE A 165 10.15 17.18 38.58
C PHE A 165 11.19 16.52 39.49
N GLY A 166 12.42 17.06 39.51
CA GLY A 166 13.54 16.54 40.30
C GLY A 166 14.83 16.32 39.51
N GLY A 167 14.81 16.43 38.17
CA GLY A 167 16.01 16.37 37.32
C GLY A 167 16.52 14.97 37.01
N HIS A 168 15.67 13.94 37.19
CA HIS A 168 15.97 12.56 36.84
C HIS A 168 15.12 12.09 35.65
N ALA A 169 15.75 11.36 34.73
CA ALA A 169 15.10 10.83 33.53
C ALA A 169 14.04 9.78 33.89
N THR A 170 12.78 9.96 33.49
CA THR A 170 11.73 8.92 33.61
C THR A 170 11.96 7.78 32.63
N VAL A 171 11.69 6.54 33.06
CA VAL A 171 11.81 5.36 32.20
C VAL A 171 10.72 5.39 31.11
N SER A 172 9.52 5.87 31.44
CA SER A 172 8.44 6.07 30.47
C SER A 172 8.85 7.02 29.33
N GLY A 173 9.44 8.18 29.64
CA GLY A 173 9.92 9.14 28.64
C GLY A 173 11.02 8.58 27.73
N LEU A 174 11.92 7.76 28.27
CA LEU A 174 12.94 7.05 27.48
C LEU A 174 12.33 5.97 26.57
N MET A 175 11.32 5.25 27.06
CA MET A 175 10.60 4.24 26.26
C MET A 175 9.83 4.85 25.09
N VAL A 176 9.38 6.10 25.21
CA VAL A 176 8.77 6.85 24.09
C VAL A 176 9.76 7.00 22.92
N LEU A 177 11.04 7.25 23.19
CA LEU A 177 12.06 7.37 22.14
C LEU A 177 12.26 6.03 21.41
N LEU A 178 12.24 4.92 22.13
CA LEU A 178 12.33 3.58 21.54
C LEU A 178 11.12 3.27 20.67
N ILE A 179 9.90 3.53 21.16
CA ILE A 179 8.67 3.26 20.40
C ILE A 179 8.55 4.20 19.20
N ARG A 180 9.04 5.44 19.31
CA ARG A 180 9.21 6.36 18.18
C ARG A 180 10.16 5.78 17.14
N PHE A 181 11.33 5.28 17.55
CA PHE A 181 12.26 4.60 16.63
C PHE A 181 11.55 3.47 15.88
N MET A 182 10.86 2.58 16.61
CA MET A 182 10.14 1.45 16.02
C MET A 182 9.06 1.90 15.02
N LEU A 183 8.25 2.89 15.37
CA LEU A 183 7.19 3.41 14.50
C LEU A 183 7.77 3.93 13.18
N TYR A 184 8.76 4.83 13.23
CA TYR A 184 9.32 5.43 12.02
C TYR A 184 10.14 4.42 11.20
N PHE A 185 10.84 3.49 11.85
CA PHE A 185 11.51 2.38 11.18
C PHE A 185 10.51 1.53 10.39
N LEU A 186 9.40 1.13 11.02
CA LEU A 186 8.35 0.33 10.39
C LEU A 186 7.62 1.10 9.29
N LEU A 187 7.35 2.39 9.50
CA LEU A 187 6.70 3.25 8.52
C LEU A 187 7.55 3.41 7.25
N THR A 188 8.84 3.70 7.40
CA THR A 188 9.77 3.78 6.26
C THR A 188 9.92 2.44 5.57
N SER A 189 10.03 1.35 6.34
CA SER A 189 10.04 -0.01 5.78
C SER A 189 8.77 -0.27 4.98
N PHE A 190 7.60 0.06 5.51
CA PHE A 190 6.31 -0.12 4.86
C PHE A 190 6.26 0.54 3.48
N PHE A 191 6.61 1.83 3.37
CA PHE A 191 6.62 2.51 2.08
C PHE A 191 7.70 1.97 1.13
N LEU A 192 8.86 1.56 1.64
CA LEU A 192 9.90 0.95 0.81
C LEU A 192 9.43 -0.39 0.21
N TYR A 193 8.91 -1.30 1.04
CA TYR A 193 8.38 -2.58 0.60
C TYR A 193 7.19 -2.39 -0.36
N THR A 194 6.32 -1.41 -0.08
CA THR A 194 5.23 -1.01 -0.97
C THR A 194 5.74 -0.73 -2.39
N ALA A 195 6.74 0.13 -2.52
CA ALA A 195 7.31 0.49 -3.81
C ALA A 195 7.93 -0.71 -4.54
N VAL A 196 8.60 -1.61 -3.81
CA VAL A 196 9.18 -2.84 -4.37
C VAL A 196 8.09 -3.78 -4.89
N PHE A 197 7.07 -4.09 -4.08
CA PHE A 197 6.02 -5.02 -4.47
C PHE A 197 5.18 -4.51 -5.64
N ILE A 198 4.88 -3.21 -5.67
CA ILE A 198 4.25 -2.57 -6.82
C ILE A 198 5.16 -2.70 -8.05
N SER A 199 6.46 -2.45 -7.92
CA SER A 199 7.39 -2.57 -9.03
C SER A 199 7.45 -3.99 -9.61
N ILE A 200 7.42 -5.03 -8.76
CA ILE A 200 7.32 -6.43 -9.20
C ILE A 200 6.02 -6.64 -9.97
N PHE A 201 4.90 -6.26 -9.37
CA PHE A 201 3.58 -6.45 -9.95
C PHE A 201 3.46 -5.78 -11.33
N LEU A 202 3.92 -4.53 -11.44
CA LEU A 202 3.92 -3.79 -12.70
C LEU A 202 4.79 -4.47 -13.76
N ARG A 203 5.96 -5.00 -13.40
CA ARG A 203 6.79 -5.77 -14.34
C ARG A 203 6.06 -7.01 -14.86
N LEU A 204 5.33 -7.72 -14.00
CA LEU A 204 4.58 -8.91 -14.41
C LEU A 204 3.40 -8.55 -15.30
N VAL A 205 2.60 -7.57 -14.92
CA VAL A 205 1.43 -7.10 -15.69
C VAL A 205 1.83 -6.50 -17.05
N ASN A 206 2.96 -5.79 -17.12
CA ASN A 206 3.45 -5.22 -18.38
C ASN A 206 3.88 -6.28 -19.40
N ASN A 207 4.18 -7.52 -18.98
CA ASN A 207 4.40 -8.63 -19.92
C ASN A 207 3.09 -9.19 -20.50
N GLY A 208 1.95 -8.71 -20.03
CA GLY A 208 0.62 -9.10 -20.49
C GLY A 208 -0.12 -9.97 -19.46
N VAL A 209 -1.43 -9.96 -19.58
CA VAL A 209 -2.35 -10.80 -18.79
C VAL A 209 -3.03 -11.81 -19.69
N ASN A 210 -3.47 -12.93 -19.12
CA ASN A 210 -4.13 -13.98 -19.87
C ASN A 210 -5.64 -13.95 -19.59
N LEU A 211 -6.42 -13.46 -20.56
CA LEU A 211 -7.89 -13.46 -20.47
C LEU A 211 -8.53 -14.77 -20.94
N LYS A 212 -7.75 -15.72 -21.49
CA LYS A 212 -8.25 -17.00 -22.02
C LYS A 212 -8.52 -18.05 -20.94
N ILE A 213 -8.31 -17.71 -19.67
CA ILE A 213 -8.57 -18.61 -18.55
C ILE A 213 -10.05 -18.60 -18.23
N PHE A 214 -10.67 -19.78 -18.28
CA PHE A 214 -12.05 -19.95 -17.87
C PHE A 214 -12.14 -19.88 -16.35
N HIS A 215 -12.72 -18.79 -15.85
CA HIS A 215 -12.96 -18.60 -14.43
C HIS A 215 -14.39 -18.11 -14.23
N SER A 216 -14.97 -18.38 -13.06
CA SER A 216 -16.37 -18.06 -12.76
C SER A 216 -16.62 -16.57 -12.50
N ASP A 217 -15.58 -15.72 -12.55
CA ASP A 217 -15.72 -14.28 -12.44
C ASP A 217 -15.75 -13.65 -13.85
N GLU A 218 -16.34 -12.47 -13.96
CA GLU A 218 -16.45 -11.73 -15.23
C GLU A 218 -15.07 -11.28 -15.78
N SER A 219 -13.97 -11.56 -15.07
CA SER A 219 -12.63 -11.03 -15.33
C SER A 219 -11.56 -12.11 -15.49
N SER A 220 -11.93 -13.34 -15.84
CA SER A 220 -10.99 -14.45 -16.13
C SER A 220 -9.97 -14.73 -15.01
N GLY A 221 -10.39 -14.62 -13.75
CA GLY A 221 -9.61 -14.84 -12.53
C GLY A 221 -8.87 -13.59 -12.02
N LEU A 222 -8.83 -12.51 -12.82
CA LEU A 222 -8.16 -11.25 -12.44
C LEU A 222 -8.95 -10.45 -11.40
N GLY A 223 -10.19 -10.81 -11.10
CA GLY A 223 -10.97 -10.16 -10.05
C GLY A 223 -10.34 -10.29 -8.66
N ASP A 224 -9.55 -11.35 -8.41
CA ASP A 224 -8.83 -11.52 -7.14
C ASP A 224 -7.68 -10.53 -6.96
N ILE A 225 -6.91 -10.29 -8.02
CA ILE A 225 -5.89 -9.23 -8.08
C ILE A 225 -6.52 -7.91 -7.67
N GLY A 226 -7.71 -7.63 -8.22
CA GLY A 226 -8.40 -6.41 -7.91
C GLY A 226 -8.83 -6.29 -6.45
N ARG A 227 -9.46 -7.33 -5.89
CA ARG A 227 -9.84 -7.34 -4.47
C ARG A 227 -8.65 -7.16 -3.54
N TYR A 228 -7.50 -7.76 -3.86
CA TYR A 228 -6.28 -7.60 -3.10
C TYR A 228 -5.79 -6.14 -3.10
N TRP A 229 -5.65 -5.53 -4.28
CA TRP A 229 -5.18 -4.14 -4.37
C TRP A 229 -6.14 -3.13 -3.76
N ILE A 230 -7.46 -3.38 -3.79
CA ILE A 230 -8.44 -2.56 -3.04
C ILE A 230 -8.18 -2.66 -1.54
N LYS A 231 -8.10 -3.87 -0.99
CA LYS A 231 -7.86 -4.09 0.44
C LYS A 231 -6.54 -3.44 0.89
N TYR A 232 -5.52 -3.57 0.06
CA TYR A 232 -4.22 -2.98 0.30
C TYR A 232 -4.26 -1.44 0.24
N TYR A 233 -4.91 -0.87 -0.77
CA TYR A 233 -5.11 0.56 -0.89
C TYR A 233 -5.89 1.15 0.29
N SER A 234 -6.96 0.50 0.73
CA SER A 234 -7.69 0.91 1.95
C SER A 234 -6.77 0.91 3.18
N SER A 235 -5.84 -0.03 3.27
CA SER A 235 -4.87 -0.08 4.37
C SER A 235 -3.89 1.09 4.33
N ILE A 236 -3.34 1.41 3.15
CA ILE A 236 -2.46 2.59 2.99
C ILE A 236 -3.24 3.87 3.28
N LEU A 237 -4.50 3.99 2.83
CA LEU A 237 -5.33 5.17 3.11
C LEU A 237 -5.59 5.35 4.61
N ILE A 238 -5.86 4.27 5.35
CA ILE A 238 -6.03 4.35 6.81
C ILE A 238 -4.72 4.85 7.45
N VAL A 239 -3.56 4.29 7.06
CA VAL A 239 -2.25 4.74 7.54
C VAL A 239 -2.02 6.22 7.21
N GLY A 240 -2.28 6.62 5.96
CA GLY A 240 -2.14 8.00 5.49
C GLY A 240 -3.09 8.97 6.17
N PHE A 241 -4.33 8.56 6.44
CA PHE A 241 -5.32 9.37 7.15
C PHE A 241 -4.98 9.56 8.63
N LEU A 242 -4.54 8.49 9.31
CA LEU A 242 -4.07 8.58 10.70
C LEU A 242 -2.82 9.48 10.80
N PHE A 243 -1.92 9.39 9.82
CA PHE A 243 -0.77 10.28 9.71
C PHE A 243 -1.17 11.74 9.41
N TRP A 244 -2.20 11.95 8.57
CA TRP A 244 -2.74 13.27 8.27
C TRP A 244 -3.37 13.92 9.51
N ILE A 245 -4.24 13.20 10.24
CA ILE A 245 -4.83 13.67 11.51
C ILE A 245 -3.71 14.09 12.45
N LEU A 246 -2.69 13.25 12.60
CA LEU A 246 -1.56 13.54 13.46
C LEU A 246 -0.89 14.87 13.11
N VAL A 247 -0.52 15.07 11.85
CA VAL A 247 0.23 16.27 11.47
C VAL A 247 -0.65 17.52 11.44
N VAL A 248 -1.88 17.43 10.93
CA VAL A 248 -2.79 18.57 10.90
C VAL A 248 -3.22 18.94 12.32
N TYR A 249 -3.60 18.00 13.17
CA TYR A 249 -4.13 18.34 14.48
C TYR A 249 -3.03 18.65 15.51
N VAL A 250 -1.88 17.96 15.47
CA VAL A 250 -0.83 18.09 16.50
C VAL A 250 0.24 19.09 16.12
N GLN A 251 0.64 19.15 14.84
CA GLN A 251 1.73 20.02 14.42
C GLN A 251 1.25 21.38 13.91
N SER A 252 0.07 21.47 13.28
CA SER A 252 -0.43 22.75 12.75
C SER A 252 -1.01 23.69 13.81
N PHE A 253 -1.38 23.18 14.99
CA PHE A 253 -1.89 24.00 16.09
C PHE A 253 -0.79 24.76 16.84
N PHE A 254 0.46 24.28 16.76
CA PHE A 254 1.58 24.81 17.56
C PHE A 254 2.70 25.44 16.74
N TRP A 255 2.78 25.13 15.44
CA TRP A 255 3.92 25.52 14.62
C TRP A 255 3.40 25.94 13.25
N ASP A 256 3.46 27.25 12.95
CA ASP A 256 3.21 27.89 11.65
C ASP A 256 4.16 27.42 10.52
N LYS A 257 4.61 26.17 10.57
CA LYS A 257 5.63 25.61 9.68
C LYS A 257 4.94 24.82 8.58
N TYR A 258 5.31 25.12 7.35
CA TYR A 258 4.81 24.48 6.13
C TYR A 258 5.36 23.06 5.92
N LEU A 259 6.51 22.75 6.52
CA LEU A 259 7.24 21.50 6.28
C LEU A 259 6.42 20.24 6.63
N PRO A 260 5.71 20.15 7.76
CA PRO A 260 4.86 19.01 8.05
C PRO A 260 3.73 18.79 7.04
N HIS A 261 3.07 19.87 6.60
CA HIS A 261 1.99 19.79 5.61
C HIS A 261 2.49 19.23 4.27
N ILE A 262 3.69 19.65 3.84
CA ILE A 262 4.34 19.13 2.63
C ILE A 262 4.66 17.64 2.77
N VAL A 263 5.18 17.22 3.93
CA VAL A 263 5.48 15.80 4.19
C VAL A 263 4.22 14.93 4.17
N VAL A 264 3.12 15.41 4.76
CA VAL A 264 1.83 14.70 4.73
C VAL A 264 1.28 14.61 3.32
N LEU A 265 1.30 15.72 2.59
CA LEU A 265 0.84 15.76 1.20
C LEU A 265 1.64 14.75 0.37
N PHE A 266 2.96 14.70 0.55
CA PHE A 266 3.82 13.74 -0.15
C PHE A 266 3.50 12.28 0.22
N ILE A 267 3.29 11.98 1.50
CA ILE A 267 2.90 10.63 1.96
C ILE A 267 1.54 10.23 1.37
N TYR A 268 0.58 11.15 1.35
CA TYR A 268 -0.77 10.89 0.85
C TYR A 268 -0.81 10.75 -0.68
N ILE A 269 -0.03 11.57 -1.40
CA ILE A 269 0.18 11.39 -2.84
C ILE A 269 0.85 10.05 -3.13
N SER A 270 1.89 9.69 -2.36
CA SER A 270 2.57 8.40 -2.49
C SER A 270 1.61 7.25 -2.24
N ALA A 271 0.70 7.37 -1.26
CA ALA A 271 -0.35 6.41 -0.99
C ALA A 271 -1.35 6.28 -2.15
N LEU A 272 -1.80 7.40 -2.71
CA LEU A 272 -2.69 7.45 -3.86
C LEU A 272 -2.06 6.78 -5.09
N ILE A 273 -0.83 7.15 -5.42
CA ILE A 273 -0.07 6.55 -6.52
C ILE A 273 0.06 5.04 -6.29
N SER A 274 0.41 4.64 -5.06
CA SER A 274 0.62 3.23 -4.74
C SER A 274 -0.63 2.36 -4.90
N GLY A 275 -1.83 2.92 -4.68
CA GLY A 275 -3.08 2.22 -4.94
C GLY A 275 -3.54 2.25 -6.40
N ILE A 276 -3.42 3.40 -7.06
CA ILE A 276 -3.94 3.60 -8.41
C ILE A 276 -3.06 2.90 -9.46
N LEU A 277 -1.74 2.87 -9.25
CA LEU A 277 -0.80 2.39 -10.26
C LEU A 277 -1.02 0.90 -10.61
N PRO A 278 -1.11 -0.04 -9.65
CA PRO A 278 -1.41 -1.44 -9.97
C PRO A 278 -2.74 -1.61 -10.70
N ILE A 279 -3.75 -0.83 -10.30
CA ILE A 279 -5.11 -0.86 -10.86
C ILE A 279 -5.08 -0.44 -12.33
N TYR A 280 -4.49 0.72 -12.60
CA TYR A 280 -4.38 1.30 -13.94
C TYR A 280 -3.63 0.37 -14.89
N TYR A 281 -2.49 -0.18 -14.46
CA TYR A 281 -1.71 -1.07 -15.31
C TYR A 281 -2.40 -2.42 -15.56
N THR A 282 -3.13 -2.95 -14.57
CA THR A 282 -3.94 -4.16 -14.77
C THR A 282 -5.03 -3.92 -15.82
N HIS A 283 -5.77 -2.81 -15.69
CA HIS A 283 -6.76 -2.41 -16.68
C HIS A 283 -6.16 -2.24 -18.08
N LYS A 284 -5.03 -1.54 -18.18
CA LYS A 284 -4.31 -1.34 -19.44
C LYS A 284 -3.93 -2.67 -20.08
N ALA A 285 -3.40 -3.62 -19.30
CA ALA A 285 -3.03 -4.94 -19.80
C ALA A 285 -4.25 -5.76 -20.23
N MET A 286 -5.36 -5.71 -19.48
CA MET A 286 -6.61 -6.38 -19.87
C MET A 286 -7.21 -5.79 -21.14
N HIS A 287 -7.18 -4.46 -21.28
CA HIS A 287 -7.63 -3.80 -22.49
C HIS A 287 -6.78 -4.19 -23.70
N ALA A 288 -5.45 -4.19 -23.56
CA ALA A 288 -4.54 -4.63 -24.61
C ALA A 288 -4.80 -6.09 -25.01
N GLU A 289 -5.01 -6.96 -24.03
CA GLU A 289 -5.32 -8.37 -24.29
C GLU A 289 -6.67 -8.55 -25.00
N LYS A 290 -7.70 -7.82 -24.58
CA LYS A 290 -9.00 -7.83 -25.25
C LYS A 290 -8.87 -7.38 -26.71
N CYS A 291 -8.13 -6.30 -26.98
CA CYS A 291 -7.88 -5.85 -28.34
C CYS A 291 -7.17 -6.92 -29.18
N SER A 292 -6.19 -7.63 -28.60
CA SER A 292 -5.50 -8.74 -29.28
C SER A 292 -6.41 -9.94 -29.58
N ILE A 293 -7.41 -10.21 -28.73
CA ILE A 293 -8.39 -11.27 -28.98
C ILE A 293 -9.38 -10.84 -30.08
N VAL A 294 -9.88 -9.61 -29.98
CA VAL A 294 -10.84 -9.05 -30.95
C VAL A 294 -10.21 -8.90 -32.33
N SER A 295 -8.94 -8.50 -32.43
CA SER A 295 -8.27 -8.35 -33.73
C SER A 295 -8.20 -9.67 -34.50
N VAL A 296 -7.92 -10.79 -33.84
CA VAL A 296 -7.91 -12.11 -34.48
C VAL A 296 -9.31 -12.48 -35.01
N VAL A 297 -10.37 -12.15 -34.27
CA VAL A 297 -11.75 -12.35 -34.73
C VAL A 297 -12.07 -11.45 -35.92
N ASP A 298 -11.64 -10.18 -35.89
CA ASP A 298 -11.86 -9.22 -36.97
C ASP A 298 -11.09 -9.63 -38.24
N ASP A 299 -9.85 -10.11 -38.12
CA ASP A 299 -9.05 -10.62 -39.24
C ASP A 299 -9.71 -11.86 -39.86
N THR A 300 -10.15 -12.81 -39.03
CA THR A 300 -10.86 -14.02 -39.48
C THR A 300 -12.18 -13.66 -40.19
N LEU A 301 -12.91 -12.68 -39.67
CA LEU A 301 -14.15 -12.20 -40.26
C LEU A 301 -13.90 -11.47 -41.58
N SER A 302 -12.82 -10.69 -41.68
CA SER A 302 -12.41 -10.03 -42.92
C SER A 302 -11.99 -11.02 -44.01
N GLU A 303 -11.21 -12.05 -43.66
CA GLU A 303 -10.85 -13.14 -44.57
C GLU A 303 -12.09 -13.90 -45.06
N TYR A 304 -13.01 -14.24 -44.15
CA TYR A 304 -14.25 -14.92 -44.49
C TYR A 304 -15.13 -14.09 -45.42
N ILE A 305 -15.34 -12.79 -45.13
CA ILE A 305 -16.10 -11.88 -45.99
C ILE A 305 -15.43 -11.74 -47.36
N SER A 306 -14.11 -11.63 -47.41
CA SER A 306 -13.37 -11.50 -48.67
C SER A 306 -13.52 -12.76 -49.54
N LEU A 307 -13.46 -13.94 -48.93
CA LEU A 307 -13.69 -15.23 -49.59
C LEU A 307 -15.12 -15.37 -50.12
N VAL A 308 -16.12 -14.90 -49.36
CA VAL A 308 -17.53 -14.93 -49.74
C VAL A 308 -17.86 -13.89 -50.82
N LEU A 309 -17.23 -12.71 -50.82
CA LEU A 309 -17.42 -11.72 -51.89
C LEU A 309 -16.75 -12.15 -53.21
N PHE A 310 -15.69 -12.96 -53.15
CA PHE A 310 -14.98 -13.46 -54.34
C PHE A 310 -15.64 -14.68 -55.00
N LYS A 311 -16.35 -15.50 -54.21
CA LYS A 311 -17.15 -16.61 -54.72
C LYS A 311 -18.60 -16.17 -54.72
N ASP A 312 -19.19 -15.99 -55.90
CA ASP A 312 -20.63 -15.74 -56.15
C ASP A 312 -21.58 -16.86 -55.64
N ALA A 313 -21.24 -17.51 -54.52
CA ALA A 313 -21.95 -18.59 -53.90
C ALA A 313 -22.86 -18.03 -52.80
N ALA A 314 -24.14 -18.34 -52.93
CA ALA A 314 -25.22 -18.02 -52.01
C ALA A 314 -24.75 -18.01 -50.54
N LEU A 315 -24.94 -16.86 -49.88
CA LEU A 315 -24.68 -16.70 -48.45
C LEU A 315 -25.34 -17.84 -47.66
N ASN A 316 -24.55 -18.67 -46.99
CA ASN A 316 -25.00 -19.25 -45.73
C ASN A 316 -24.98 -18.13 -44.70
N SER A 317 -26.04 -17.31 -44.69
CA SER A 317 -26.25 -16.16 -43.79
C SER A 317 -26.11 -16.54 -42.32
N GLU A 318 -26.36 -17.81 -42.00
CA GLU A 318 -26.29 -18.39 -40.66
C GLU A 318 -24.87 -18.32 -40.06
N ASN A 319 -23.82 -18.69 -40.82
CA ASN A 319 -22.43 -18.65 -40.32
C ASN A 319 -21.91 -17.22 -40.11
N LEU A 320 -22.34 -16.26 -40.94
CA LEU A 320 -21.96 -14.84 -40.80
C LEU A 320 -22.63 -14.22 -39.57
N ASP A 321 -23.92 -14.51 -39.38
CA ASP A 321 -24.69 -14.07 -38.21
C ASP A 321 -24.14 -14.67 -36.91
N GLU A 322 -23.77 -15.95 -36.90
CA GLU A 322 -23.10 -16.60 -35.77
C GLU A 322 -21.76 -15.93 -35.42
N THR A 323 -20.94 -15.58 -36.43
CA THR A 323 -19.63 -14.95 -36.19
C THR A 323 -19.77 -13.48 -35.72
N LEU A 324 -20.75 -12.74 -36.25
CA LEU A 324 -21.07 -11.38 -35.78
C LEU A 324 -21.64 -11.39 -34.35
N LYS A 325 -22.51 -12.37 -34.04
CA LYS A 325 -23.01 -12.61 -32.68
C LYS A 325 -21.86 -12.95 -31.74
N LEU A 326 -20.94 -13.84 -32.14
CA LEU A 326 -19.76 -14.18 -31.36
C LEU A 326 -18.90 -12.93 -31.08
N ARG A 327 -18.67 -12.08 -32.08
CA ARG A 327 -17.95 -10.80 -31.91
C ARG A 327 -18.65 -9.86 -30.91
N GLN A 328 -19.97 -9.68 -31.04
CA GLN A 328 -20.76 -8.85 -30.12
C GLN A 328 -20.73 -9.41 -28.70
N VAL A 329 -20.87 -10.72 -28.55
CA VAL A 329 -20.77 -11.46 -27.28
C VAL A 329 -19.39 -11.28 -26.66
N LEU A 330 -18.30 -11.39 -27.43
CA LEU A 330 -16.93 -11.19 -26.94
C LEU A 330 -16.67 -9.72 -26.52
N LEU A 331 -17.14 -8.75 -27.31
CA LEU A 331 -17.02 -7.32 -26.98
C LEU A 331 -17.80 -6.97 -25.71
N HIS A 332 -18.96 -7.58 -25.49
CA HIS A 332 -19.80 -7.31 -24.33
C HIS A 332 -19.33 -8.07 -23.07
N ASN A 333 -18.89 -9.32 -23.22
CA ASN A 333 -18.66 -10.22 -22.09
C ASN A 333 -17.21 -10.31 -21.61
N ILE A 334 -16.21 -9.91 -22.41
CA ILE A 334 -14.84 -9.80 -21.89
C ILE A 334 -14.74 -8.49 -21.11
N ALA A 335 -14.76 -8.58 -19.78
CA ALA A 335 -14.55 -7.42 -18.93
C ALA A 335 -13.12 -6.89 -19.15
N THR A 336 -13.01 -5.59 -19.41
CA THR A 336 -11.72 -4.88 -19.42
C THR A 336 -11.37 -4.33 -18.05
N TRP A 337 -12.28 -4.42 -17.09
CA TRP A 337 -12.15 -3.80 -15.79
C TRP A 337 -12.32 -4.87 -14.70
N PRO A 338 -11.28 -5.16 -13.90
CA PRO A 338 -11.35 -6.24 -12.92
C PRO A 338 -12.04 -5.84 -11.59
N TYR A 339 -12.73 -4.67 -11.56
CA TYR A 339 -13.28 -4.10 -10.32
C TYR A 339 -14.77 -3.68 -10.46
N LYS A 340 -15.52 -3.68 -9.36
CA LYS A 340 -16.87 -3.09 -9.33
C LYS A 340 -16.79 -1.57 -9.15
N PHE A 341 -17.72 -0.82 -9.78
CA PHE A 341 -17.79 0.65 -9.80
C PHE A 341 -17.73 1.35 -8.43
N LYS A 342 -18.06 0.64 -7.32
CA LYS A 342 -17.95 1.12 -5.93
C LYS A 342 -16.55 1.60 -5.54
N PHE A 343 -15.51 1.18 -6.25
CA PHE A 343 -14.14 1.65 -6.03
C PHE A 343 -13.95 3.13 -6.42
N LEU A 344 -14.62 3.59 -7.50
CA LEU A 344 -14.48 4.97 -7.97
C LEU A 344 -15.03 5.98 -6.96
N SER A 345 -16.14 5.63 -6.29
CA SER A 345 -16.71 6.43 -5.20
C SER A 345 -15.83 6.45 -3.95
N PHE A 346 -15.08 5.38 -3.69
CA PHE A 346 -14.10 5.34 -2.61
C PHE A 346 -12.86 6.18 -2.95
N LEU A 347 -12.43 6.17 -4.22
CA LEU A 347 -11.35 7.02 -4.72
C LEU A 347 -11.68 8.50 -4.59
N THR A 348 -12.88 8.94 -4.99
CA THR A 348 -13.31 10.33 -4.83
C THR A 348 -13.41 10.76 -3.36
N ALA A 349 -13.90 9.89 -2.47
CA ALA A 349 -13.89 10.15 -1.03
C ALA A 349 -12.46 10.28 -0.46
N SER A 350 -11.51 9.49 -1.00
CA SER A 350 -10.12 9.51 -0.56
C SER A 350 -9.32 10.73 -1.02
N LEU A 351 -9.80 11.48 -2.02
CA LEU A 351 -9.20 12.75 -2.47
C LEU A 351 -9.53 13.93 -1.54
N LEU A 352 -10.52 13.79 -0.65
CA LEU A 352 -10.95 14.85 0.24
C LEU A 352 -9.82 15.37 1.17
N PRO A 353 -9.01 14.52 1.84
CA PRO A 353 -7.89 15.00 2.65
C PRO A 353 -6.80 15.69 1.84
N VAL A 354 -6.56 15.29 0.59
CA VAL A 354 -5.64 15.98 -0.32
C VAL A 354 -6.18 17.36 -0.66
N ALA A 355 -7.46 17.45 -1.02
CA ALA A 355 -8.12 18.71 -1.32
C ALA A 355 -8.08 19.65 -0.10
N LEU A 356 -8.42 19.15 1.09
CA LEU A 356 -8.36 19.92 2.33
C LEU A 356 -6.94 20.38 2.68
N SER A 357 -5.93 19.51 2.56
CA SER A 357 -4.52 19.88 2.80
C SER A 357 -4.02 20.91 1.79
N THR A 358 -4.43 20.78 0.53
CA THR A 358 -4.07 21.72 -0.53
C THR A 358 -4.72 23.09 -0.30
N VAL A 359 -6.00 23.12 0.09
CA VAL A 359 -6.71 24.34 0.44
C VAL A 359 -6.08 25.02 1.66
N ASP A 360 -5.73 24.26 2.71
CA ASP A 360 -5.06 24.81 3.90
C ASP A 360 -3.67 25.37 3.56
N LEU A 361 -2.88 24.66 2.74
CA LEU A 361 -1.59 25.14 2.25
C LEU A 361 -1.72 26.43 1.42
N ILE A 362 -2.70 26.50 0.53
CA ILE A 362 -2.99 27.71 -0.27
C ILE A 362 -3.43 28.86 0.63
N SER A 363 -4.29 28.60 1.62
CA SER A 363 -4.74 29.61 2.59
C SER A 363 -3.55 30.20 3.36
N LYS A 364 -2.68 29.34 3.90
CA LYS A 364 -1.51 29.73 4.69
C LYS A 364 -0.40 30.37 3.86
N SER A 365 -0.24 29.99 2.59
CA SER A 365 0.72 30.64 1.70
C SER A 365 0.23 32.01 1.24
N ARG A 366 -1.08 32.19 1.07
CA ARG A 366 -1.69 33.48 0.75
C ARG A 366 -1.55 34.48 1.88
N SER A 367 -1.75 34.07 3.14
CA SER A 367 -1.51 34.95 4.29
C SER A 367 -0.04 35.36 4.42
N LEU A 368 0.91 34.47 4.09
CA LEU A 368 2.34 34.80 4.08
C LEU A 368 2.74 35.72 2.93
N LEU A 369 2.17 35.53 1.72
CA LEU A 369 2.34 36.46 0.60
C LEU A 369 1.76 37.85 0.89
N VAL A 370 0.63 37.92 1.60
CA VAL A 370 0.04 39.19 2.05
C VAL A 370 0.93 39.86 3.11
N LEU A 371 1.52 39.08 4.03
CA LEU A 371 2.48 39.58 5.02
C LEU A 371 3.74 40.14 4.36
N LEU A 372 4.35 39.40 3.43
CA LEU A 372 5.52 39.83 2.66
C LEU A 372 5.23 41.04 1.77
N ALA A 373 4.03 41.12 1.18
CA ALA A 373 3.60 42.27 0.38
C ALA A 373 3.28 43.51 1.25
N SER A 374 3.00 43.34 2.54
CA SER A 374 2.68 44.43 3.47
C SER A 374 3.91 45.12 4.09
N GLY A 375 5.13 44.64 3.78
CA GLY A 375 6.38 45.32 4.17
C GLY A 375 6.64 45.42 5.67
N LYS A 376 6.04 44.53 6.48
CA LYS A 376 6.34 44.38 7.91
C LYS A 376 7.31 43.24 8.16
#